data_AF-A0A5S4EKV5-F1
#
_entry.id   AF-A0A5S4EKV5-F1
#
_cell.length_a   1.000
_cell.length_b   1.000
_cell.length_c   1.000
_cell.angle_alpha   90.00
_cell.angle_beta   90.00
_cell.angle_gamma   90.00
#
_symmetry.space_group_name_H-M   'P 1'
#
loop_
_entity.id
_entity.type
_entity.pdbx_description
1 polymer ?
#
loop_
_entity_poly.entity_id
_entity_poly.type
_entity_poly.pdbx_seq_one_letter_code
_entity_poly.pdbx_strand_id
1 'polypeptide(L)'
;MYNVPLALVDAYRGRHLVVRSRDPDLISAALSTKDCDDLAYVQILGLSAPVDGLLRWECGTPLDLVVEKPTEELPLLYKYSPLLTDRPVRVSVPFAPGFGKVVRLAISLDFAVKLEGSQPAHSLAEELLGVASDYLYRPSVSVPVEFFHSLFLAFFRQEPVSLWAVQEEDPRRIRYVTDQNEETVGKRFIGMAPPSDFNEFVSAQIAGLITEGGECRGCEFVDSCSGYFKWPARNYRCDTVKVLFRTLAEAARELRSDLAACPTNGTGAA
;
A
#
# COMPACT_ATOMS: atom_id res chain seq x y z
N MET A 1 3.87 15.22 3.43
CA MET A 1 4.37 14.71 2.13
C MET A 1 3.31 14.96 1.07
N TYR A 2 3.71 15.11 -0.19
CA TYR A 2 2.77 15.30 -1.31
C TYR A 2 3.02 14.25 -2.40
N ASN A 3 1.96 13.62 -2.90
CA ASN A 3 1.99 12.80 -4.09
C ASN A 3 1.62 13.66 -5.30
N VAL A 4 2.59 13.97 -6.15
CA VAL A 4 2.46 14.94 -7.25
C VAL A 4 2.79 14.30 -8.59
N PRO A 5 2.12 14.70 -9.68
CA PRO A 5 2.53 14.30 -11.02
C PRO A 5 3.86 14.97 -11.37
N LEU A 6 4.67 14.31 -12.19
CA LEU A 6 6.00 14.79 -12.60
C LEU A 6 5.99 16.24 -13.12
N ALA A 7 4.95 16.61 -13.87
CA ALA A 7 4.78 17.95 -14.43
C ALA A 7 4.68 19.08 -13.39
N LEU A 8 4.36 18.75 -12.13
CA LEU A 8 4.22 19.72 -11.04
C LEU A 8 5.37 19.68 -10.04
N VAL A 9 6.41 18.86 -10.24
CA VAL A 9 7.52 18.71 -9.29
C VAL A 9 8.18 20.05 -8.96
N ASP A 10 8.42 20.90 -9.96
CA ASP A 10 9.06 22.20 -9.76
C ASP A 10 8.27 23.12 -8.81
N ALA A 11 6.94 23.06 -8.85
CA ALA A 11 6.08 23.85 -7.97
C ALA A 11 6.09 23.36 -6.51
N TYR A 12 6.56 22.14 -6.26
CA TYR A 12 6.56 21.49 -4.94
C TYR A 12 7.98 21.18 -4.42
N ARG A 13 9.04 21.67 -5.08
CA ARG A 13 10.44 21.51 -4.63
C ARG A 13 10.66 21.99 -3.19
N GLY A 14 11.58 21.35 -2.48
CA GLY A 14 11.90 21.62 -1.07
C GLY A 14 10.87 21.07 -0.07
N ARG A 15 9.95 20.23 -0.54
CA ARG A 15 9.04 19.43 0.30
C ARG A 15 9.39 17.96 0.12
N HIS A 16 8.95 17.11 1.05
CA HIS A 16 9.01 15.66 0.83
C HIS A 16 7.95 15.22 -0.17
N LEU A 17 8.39 14.58 -1.26
CA LEU A 17 7.54 14.25 -2.41
C LEU A 17 7.49 12.75 -2.71
N VAL A 18 6.33 12.34 -3.19
CA VAL A 18 6.14 11.15 -4.01
C VAL A 18 5.86 11.66 -5.42
N VAL A 19 6.66 11.24 -6.39
CA VAL A 19 6.52 11.72 -7.76
C VAL A 19 5.98 10.61 -8.63
N ARG A 20 4.92 10.89 -9.41
CA ARG A 20 4.32 9.89 -10.30
C ARG A 20 4.45 10.26 -11.77
N SER A 21 4.77 9.26 -12.59
CA SER A 21 4.85 9.36 -14.05
C SER A 21 4.43 8.04 -14.68
N ARG A 22 3.95 8.09 -15.93
CA ARG A 22 3.78 6.89 -16.77
C ARG A 22 5.06 6.52 -17.51
N ASP A 23 5.99 7.46 -17.63
CA ASP A 23 7.19 7.33 -18.45
C ASP A 23 8.45 7.34 -17.56
N PRO A 24 9.15 6.19 -17.46
CA PRO A 24 10.46 6.02 -16.84
C PRO A 24 11.54 6.99 -17.35
N ASP A 25 11.56 7.30 -18.65
CA ASP A 25 12.59 8.17 -19.22
C ASP A 25 12.40 9.61 -18.74
N LEU A 26 11.15 10.09 -18.65
CA LEU A 26 10.85 11.43 -18.13
C LEU A 26 11.27 11.59 -16.66
N ILE A 27 11.14 10.54 -15.84
CA ILE A 27 11.62 10.55 -14.45
C ILE A 27 13.13 10.81 -14.43
N SER A 28 13.89 10.01 -15.17
CA SER A 28 15.35 10.11 -15.19
C SER A 28 15.87 11.43 -15.76
N ALA A 29 15.11 12.05 -16.67
CA ALA A 29 15.46 13.33 -17.28
C ALA A 29 15.12 14.54 -16.40
N ALA A 30 14.03 14.48 -15.64
CA ALA A 30 13.53 15.60 -14.84
C ALA A 30 14.09 15.63 -13.42
N LEU A 31 14.39 14.47 -12.82
CA LEU A 31 14.84 14.36 -11.43
C LEU A 31 16.36 14.20 -11.37
N SER A 32 17.03 15.21 -10.83
CA SER A 32 18.48 15.20 -10.64
C SER A 32 18.87 14.44 -9.37
N THR A 33 20.15 14.11 -9.22
CA THR A 33 20.68 13.46 -8.01
C THR A 33 20.48 14.29 -6.74
N LYS A 34 20.37 15.62 -6.86
CA LYS A 34 20.08 16.52 -5.73
C LYS A 34 18.63 16.43 -5.26
N ASP A 35 17.73 16.05 -6.16
CA ASP A 35 16.30 15.93 -5.83
C ASP A 35 16.01 14.62 -5.10
N CYS A 36 16.89 13.63 -5.20
CA CYS A 36 16.76 12.31 -4.57
C CYS A 36 16.54 12.35 -3.07
N ASP A 37 17.16 13.30 -2.37
CA ASP A 37 17.07 13.40 -0.90
C ASP A 37 15.67 13.86 -0.43
N ASP A 38 14.96 14.62 -1.26
CA ASP A 38 13.60 15.10 -0.99
C ASP A 38 12.52 14.10 -1.46
N LEU A 39 12.90 13.08 -2.21
CA LEU A 39 11.99 12.05 -2.73
C LEU A 39 11.84 10.90 -1.73
N ALA A 40 10.60 10.68 -1.29
CA ALA A 40 10.26 9.48 -0.53
C ALA A 40 10.28 8.22 -1.42
N TYR A 41 9.64 8.30 -2.59
CA TYR A 41 9.66 7.27 -3.64
C TYR A 41 9.08 7.81 -4.95
N VAL A 42 9.32 7.09 -6.05
CA VAL A 42 8.73 7.39 -7.37
C VAL A 42 7.71 6.32 -7.75
N GLN A 43 6.56 6.75 -8.25
CA GLN A 43 5.50 5.87 -8.76
C GLN A 43 5.51 5.80 -10.28
N ILE A 44 5.60 4.58 -10.83
CA ILE A 44 5.47 4.31 -12.26
C ILE A 44 4.06 3.79 -12.53
N LEU A 45 3.28 4.56 -13.28
CA LEU A 45 1.87 4.29 -13.54
C LEU A 45 1.70 3.43 -14.80
N GLY A 46 1.39 2.15 -14.61
CA GLY A 46 1.38 1.15 -15.68
C GLY A 46 2.79 0.71 -16.07
N LEU A 47 2.91 -0.49 -16.63
CA LEU A 47 4.21 -1.15 -16.87
C LEU A 47 4.56 -1.29 -18.35
N SER A 48 3.77 -0.68 -19.24
CA SER A 48 3.92 -0.79 -20.69
C SER A 48 5.12 0.00 -21.24
N ALA A 49 5.56 1.05 -20.54
CA ALA A 49 6.67 1.88 -20.96
C ALA A 49 8.05 1.15 -20.83
N PRO A 50 9.05 1.53 -21.63
CA PRO A 50 10.42 1.00 -21.51
C PRO A 50 11.04 1.34 -20.15
N VAL A 51 11.81 0.39 -19.58
CA VAL A 51 12.42 0.55 -18.25
C VAL A 51 13.80 1.23 -18.29
N ASP A 52 14.36 1.43 -19.49
CA ASP A 52 15.75 1.87 -19.73
C ASP A 52 16.12 3.18 -19.02
N GLY A 53 15.17 4.13 -18.91
CA GLY A 53 15.36 5.37 -18.16
C GLY A 53 15.67 5.14 -16.69
N LEU A 54 14.94 4.22 -16.04
CA LEU A 54 15.13 3.92 -14.62
C LEU A 54 16.40 3.11 -14.36
N LEU A 55 16.78 2.20 -15.27
CA LEU A 55 18.02 1.44 -15.16
C LEU A 55 19.27 2.33 -15.24
N ARG A 56 19.19 3.43 -16.00
CA ARG A 56 20.27 4.42 -16.12
C ARG A 56 20.21 5.51 -15.07
N TRP A 57 19.11 5.60 -14.33
CA TRP A 57 18.91 6.65 -13.34
C TRP A 57 19.72 6.32 -12.09
N GLU A 58 20.78 7.08 -11.83
CA GLU A 58 21.74 6.85 -10.73
C GLU A 58 21.17 7.09 -9.32
N CYS A 59 19.91 7.51 -9.24
CA CYS A 59 19.22 7.76 -7.98
C CYS A 59 18.73 6.45 -7.33
N GLY A 60 19.17 6.17 -6.11
CA GLY A 60 18.73 5.02 -5.30
C GLY A 60 17.34 5.17 -4.68
N THR A 61 16.55 6.17 -5.08
CA THR A 61 15.20 6.40 -4.54
C THR A 61 14.31 5.18 -4.76
N PRO A 62 13.54 4.76 -3.73
CA PRO A 62 12.63 3.63 -3.86
C PRO A 62 11.60 3.81 -4.99
N LEU A 63 11.21 2.70 -5.62
CA LEU A 63 10.21 2.69 -6.68
C LEU A 63 8.94 1.96 -6.25
N ASP A 64 7.80 2.45 -6.75
CA ASP A 64 6.50 1.82 -6.60
C ASP A 64 5.86 1.65 -7.99
N LEU A 65 5.82 0.40 -8.44
CA LEU A 65 5.31 -0.02 -9.74
C LEU A 65 3.80 -0.25 -9.65
N VAL A 66 3.01 0.68 -10.15
CA VAL A 66 1.55 0.61 -10.08
C VAL A 66 1.02 -0.18 -11.27
N VAL A 67 0.57 -1.41 -11.01
CA VAL A 67 -0.10 -2.26 -11.98
C VAL A 67 -1.51 -1.70 -12.20
N GLU A 68 -1.86 -1.35 -13.42
CA GLU A 68 -3.21 -0.91 -13.77
C GLU A 68 -4.05 -2.07 -14.32
N LYS A 69 -3.40 -3.04 -14.97
CA LYS A 69 -4.07 -4.18 -15.61
C LYS A 69 -3.39 -5.50 -15.24
N PRO A 70 -3.83 -6.16 -14.15
CA PRO A 70 -3.18 -7.36 -13.65
C PRO A 70 -2.89 -8.44 -14.70
N THR A 71 -3.86 -8.78 -15.55
CA THR A 71 -3.69 -9.84 -16.56
C THR A 71 -2.76 -9.46 -17.71
N GLU A 72 -2.73 -8.19 -18.13
CA GLU A 72 -1.92 -7.72 -19.25
C GLU A 72 -0.47 -7.41 -18.82
N GLU A 73 -0.29 -6.89 -17.60
CA GLU A 73 0.99 -6.36 -17.13
C GLU A 73 1.79 -7.33 -16.27
N LEU A 74 1.18 -8.45 -15.83
CA LEU A 74 1.87 -9.53 -15.10
C LEU A 74 3.23 -9.91 -15.71
N PRO A 75 3.36 -10.24 -17.02
CA PRO A 75 4.65 -10.62 -17.59
C PRO A 75 5.65 -9.46 -17.68
N LEU A 76 5.20 -8.21 -17.56
CA LEU A 76 6.07 -7.04 -17.68
C LEU A 76 6.91 -6.83 -16.41
N LEU A 77 6.50 -7.37 -15.27
CA LEU A 77 7.25 -7.30 -14.01
C LEU A 77 8.68 -7.84 -14.12
N TYR A 78 8.92 -8.85 -14.96
CA TYR A 78 10.27 -9.38 -15.21
C TYR A 78 11.25 -8.32 -15.73
N LYS A 79 10.77 -7.32 -16.48
CA LYS A 79 11.62 -6.25 -17.01
C LYS A 79 12.16 -5.34 -15.90
N TYR A 80 11.47 -5.27 -14.77
CA TYR A 80 11.80 -4.39 -13.66
C TYR A 80 12.65 -5.07 -12.58
N SER A 81 12.81 -6.40 -12.62
CA SER A 81 13.58 -7.11 -11.58
C SER A 81 15.05 -6.67 -11.46
N PRO A 82 15.76 -6.25 -12.52
CA PRO A 82 17.13 -5.77 -12.37
C PRO A 82 17.26 -4.54 -11.46
N LEU A 83 16.20 -3.73 -11.32
CA LEU A 83 16.19 -2.53 -10.48
C LEU A 83 16.36 -2.84 -8.99
N LEU A 84 16.01 -4.06 -8.55
CA LEU A 84 16.17 -4.49 -7.16
C LEU A 84 17.64 -4.53 -6.70
N THR A 85 18.58 -4.55 -7.65
CA THR A 85 20.02 -4.54 -7.35
C THR A 85 20.43 -3.23 -6.67
N ASP A 86 19.83 -2.11 -7.08
CA ASP A 86 20.30 -0.77 -6.71
C ASP A 86 19.33 -0.01 -5.80
N ARG A 87 18.06 -0.44 -5.72
CA ARG A 87 17.03 0.25 -4.93
C ARG A 87 15.90 -0.67 -4.48
N PRO A 88 15.19 -0.33 -3.40
CA PRO A 88 13.95 -0.99 -3.04
C PRO A 88 12.88 -0.77 -4.11
N VAL A 89 12.17 -1.85 -4.49
CA VAL A 89 11.06 -1.78 -5.43
C VAL A 89 9.84 -2.48 -4.83
N ARG A 90 8.71 -1.76 -4.84
CA ARG A 90 7.40 -2.26 -4.45
C ARG A 90 6.49 -2.32 -5.67
N VAL A 91 5.54 -3.25 -5.69
CA VAL A 91 4.51 -3.38 -6.71
C VAL A 91 3.14 -3.12 -6.09
N SER A 92 2.46 -2.09 -6.57
CA SER A 92 1.10 -1.75 -6.17
C SER A 92 0.10 -2.44 -7.11
N VAL A 93 -0.76 -3.30 -6.55
CA VAL A 93 -1.66 -4.20 -7.30
C VAL A 93 -3.12 -3.93 -6.90
N PRO A 94 -4.00 -3.54 -7.83
CA PRO A 94 -5.40 -3.26 -7.55
C PRO A 94 -6.19 -4.55 -7.33
N PHE A 95 -7.28 -4.46 -6.56
CA PHE A 95 -8.29 -5.53 -6.50
C PHE A 95 -9.06 -5.66 -7.81
N ALA A 96 -8.51 -6.45 -8.73
CA ALA A 96 -9.15 -6.86 -9.98
C ALA A 96 -8.86 -8.35 -10.25
N PRO A 97 -9.69 -9.05 -11.04
CA PRO A 97 -9.51 -10.47 -11.30
C PRO A 97 -8.08 -10.81 -11.75
N GLY A 98 -7.46 -11.79 -11.07
CA GLY A 98 -6.10 -12.23 -11.36
C GLY A 98 -5.00 -11.49 -10.60
N PHE A 99 -5.36 -10.55 -9.70
CA PHE A 99 -4.38 -9.85 -8.87
C PHE A 99 -3.51 -10.81 -8.04
N GLY A 100 -4.06 -11.93 -7.55
CA GLY A 100 -3.31 -12.91 -6.77
C GLY A 100 -2.20 -13.60 -7.56
N LYS A 101 -2.34 -13.71 -8.89
CA LYS A 101 -1.25 -14.17 -9.76
C LYS A 101 -0.13 -13.13 -9.84
N VAL A 102 -0.49 -11.84 -9.93
CA VAL A 102 0.48 -10.73 -9.93
C VAL A 102 1.23 -10.70 -8.60
N VAL A 103 0.53 -10.81 -7.48
CA VAL A 103 1.14 -10.84 -6.13
C VAL A 103 2.13 -11.99 -6.01
N ARG A 104 1.74 -13.21 -6.39
CA ARG A 104 2.64 -14.37 -6.32
C ARG A 104 3.87 -14.22 -7.21
N LEU A 105 3.71 -13.65 -8.41
CA LEU A 105 4.84 -13.38 -9.29
C LEU A 105 5.75 -12.31 -8.69
N ALA A 106 5.19 -11.21 -8.20
CA ALA A 106 5.94 -10.12 -7.58
C ALA A 106 6.78 -10.62 -6.39
N ILE A 107 6.18 -11.43 -5.51
CA ILE A 107 6.89 -12.09 -4.40
C ILE A 107 8.01 -13.00 -4.91
N SER A 108 7.76 -13.78 -5.96
CA SER A 108 8.77 -14.68 -6.54
C SER A 108 9.94 -13.94 -7.19
N LEU A 109 9.75 -12.66 -7.50
CA LEU A 109 10.79 -11.75 -8.01
C LEU A 109 11.37 -10.85 -6.91
N ASP A 110 11.08 -11.14 -5.63
CA ASP A 110 11.53 -10.36 -4.46
C ASP A 110 11.05 -8.89 -4.43
N PHE A 111 9.94 -8.58 -5.10
CA PHE A 111 9.28 -7.29 -4.93
C PHE A 111 8.39 -7.27 -3.69
N ALA A 112 8.50 -6.21 -2.88
CA ALA A 112 7.47 -5.88 -1.91
C ALA A 112 6.13 -5.64 -2.64
N VAL A 113 5.00 -5.94 -1.99
CA VAL A 113 3.68 -5.81 -2.62
C VAL A 113 2.81 -4.86 -1.79
N LYS A 114 2.03 -4.02 -2.46
CA LYS A 114 0.95 -3.23 -1.86
C LYS A 114 -0.36 -3.53 -2.58
N LEU A 115 -1.35 -4.05 -1.86
CA LEU A 115 -2.69 -4.25 -2.39
C LEU A 115 -3.44 -2.92 -2.37
N GLU A 116 -3.81 -2.42 -3.54
CA GLU A 116 -4.54 -1.18 -3.71
C GLU A 116 -6.05 -1.40 -3.82
N GLY A 117 -6.79 -0.49 -3.19
CA GLY A 117 -8.25 -0.45 -3.22
C GLY A 117 -8.87 -0.80 -1.88
N SER A 118 -10.17 -0.49 -1.76
CA SER A 118 -10.88 -0.52 -0.49
C SER A 118 -12.17 -1.30 -0.50
N GLN A 119 -12.65 -1.78 -1.64
CA GLN A 119 -13.94 -2.48 -1.72
C GLN A 119 -13.83 -3.65 -2.69
N PRO A 120 -13.03 -4.68 -2.36
CA PRO A 120 -12.89 -5.85 -3.21
C PRO A 120 -14.27 -6.48 -3.45
N ALA A 121 -14.57 -6.79 -4.71
CA ALA A 121 -15.80 -7.47 -5.08
C ALA A 121 -15.88 -8.83 -4.38
N HIS A 122 -17.10 -9.30 -4.09
CA HIS A 122 -17.29 -10.59 -3.42
C HIS A 122 -16.67 -11.76 -4.20
N SER A 123 -16.64 -11.70 -5.53
CA SER A 123 -15.98 -12.69 -6.39
C SER A 123 -14.47 -12.80 -6.17
N LEU A 124 -13.83 -11.79 -5.58
CA LEU A 124 -12.40 -11.77 -5.28
C LEU A 124 -12.08 -12.27 -3.86
N ALA A 125 -13.09 -12.68 -3.08
CA ALA A 125 -12.91 -13.05 -1.68
C ALA A 125 -11.95 -14.24 -1.51
N GLU A 126 -12.13 -15.30 -2.29
CA GLU A 126 -11.25 -16.48 -2.24
C GLU A 126 -9.82 -16.13 -2.67
N GLU A 127 -9.66 -15.29 -3.69
CA GLU A 127 -8.35 -14.84 -4.16
C GLU A 127 -7.64 -14.01 -3.07
N LEU A 128 -8.36 -13.10 -2.39
CA LEU A 128 -7.83 -12.29 -1.30
C LEU A 128 -7.38 -13.12 -0.09
N LEU A 129 -8.24 -14.04 0.36
CA LEU A 129 -7.91 -14.92 1.47
C LEU A 129 -6.78 -15.89 1.11
N GLY A 130 -6.72 -16.32 -0.16
CA GLY A 130 -5.61 -17.12 -0.68
C GLY A 130 -4.27 -16.39 -0.60
N VAL A 131 -4.21 -15.11 -0.99
CA VAL A 131 -2.98 -14.31 -0.86
C VAL A 131 -2.60 -14.09 0.61
N ALA A 132 -3.57 -13.88 1.50
CA ALA A 132 -3.30 -13.75 2.93
C ALA A 132 -2.74 -15.04 3.54
N SER A 133 -3.29 -16.19 3.12
CA SER A 133 -2.78 -17.51 3.50
C SER A 133 -1.36 -17.75 2.97
N ASP A 134 -1.10 -17.41 1.70
CA ASP A 134 0.25 -17.44 1.13
C ASP A 134 1.21 -16.59 1.98
N TYR A 135 0.84 -15.35 2.32
CA TYR A 135 1.66 -14.46 3.15
C TYR A 135 1.96 -15.02 4.55
N LEU A 136 0.97 -15.61 5.23
CA LEU A 136 1.12 -16.10 6.61
C LEU A 136 1.88 -17.43 6.71
N TYR A 137 1.66 -18.33 5.76
CA TYR A 137 2.02 -19.74 5.94
C TYR A 137 3.01 -20.27 4.92
N ARG A 138 3.21 -19.60 3.78
CA ARG A 138 4.13 -20.10 2.75
C ARG A 138 5.57 -19.69 3.08
N PRO A 139 6.49 -20.63 3.36
CA PRO A 139 7.84 -20.29 3.81
C PRO A 139 8.70 -19.55 2.79
N SER A 140 8.32 -19.61 1.50
CA SER A 140 9.04 -18.91 0.43
C SER A 140 8.70 -17.43 0.33
N VAL A 141 7.74 -16.92 1.12
CA VAL A 141 7.40 -15.49 1.12
C VAL A 141 8.35 -14.76 2.07
N SER A 142 9.26 -13.98 1.50
CA SER A 142 10.32 -13.23 2.20
C SER A 142 10.09 -11.72 2.22
N VAL A 143 9.09 -11.24 1.48
CA VAL A 143 8.81 -9.82 1.24
C VAL A 143 7.47 -9.41 1.84
N PRO A 144 7.30 -8.14 2.24
CA PRO A 144 6.03 -7.69 2.80
C PRO A 144 4.93 -7.65 1.74
N VAL A 145 3.73 -8.06 2.14
CA VAL A 145 2.48 -7.86 1.39
C VAL A 145 1.62 -6.88 2.18
N GLU A 146 1.62 -5.62 1.80
CA GLU A 146 0.76 -4.61 2.39
C GLU A 146 -0.67 -4.74 1.87
N PHE A 147 -1.70 -4.56 2.70
CA PHE A 147 -1.66 -4.10 4.09
C PHE A 147 -1.51 -5.23 5.14
N PHE A 148 -1.37 -6.49 4.71
CA PHE A 148 -1.35 -7.65 5.62
C PHE A 148 -0.18 -7.59 6.58
N HIS A 149 1.00 -7.22 6.07
CA HIS A 149 2.22 -7.12 6.86
C HIS A 149 2.09 -6.12 8.00
N SER A 150 1.72 -4.88 7.71
CA SER A 150 1.56 -3.85 8.74
C SER A 150 0.46 -4.17 9.75
N LEU A 151 -0.69 -4.70 9.31
CA LEU A 151 -1.75 -5.11 10.24
C LEU A 151 -1.34 -6.29 11.11
N PHE A 152 -0.71 -7.31 10.53
CA PHE A 152 -0.19 -8.45 11.28
C PHE A 152 0.80 -8.00 12.36
N LEU A 153 1.73 -7.12 12.01
CA LEU A 153 2.71 -6.59 12.94
C LEU A 153 2.06 -5.75 14.05
N ALA A 154 1.09 -4.90 13.71
CA ALA A 154 0.33 -4.12 14.68
C ALA A 154 -0.45 -5.00 15.66
N PHE A 155 -1.13 -6.04 15.16
CA PHE A 155 -1.78 -7.03 16.01
C PHE A 155 -0.79 -7.77 16.88
N PHE A 156 0.37 -8.17 16.32
CA PHE A 156 1.43 -8.85 17.05
C PHE A 156 1.98 -8.00 18.20
N ARG A 157 2.26 -6.72 17.95
CA ARG A 157 2.77 -5.76 18.96
C ARG A 157 1.69 -5.18 19.87
N GLN A 158 0.41 -5.38 19.53
CA GLN A 158 -0.73 -4.72 20.18
C GLN A 158 -0.65 -3.19 20.10
N GLU A 159 -0.15 -2.68 18.98
CA GLU A 159 -0.03 -1.25 18.70
C GLU A 159 -1.18 -0.80 17.81
N PRO A 160 -1.78 0.39 18.05
CA PRO A 160 -2.80 0.92 17.18
C PRO A 160 -2.19 1.37 15.85
N VAL A 161 -2.71 0.85 14.74
CA VAL A 161 -2.39 1.33 13.39
C VAL A 161 -3.68 1.54 12.62
N SER A 162 -3.81 2.67 11.91
CA SER A 162 -4.94 2.90 11.02
C SER A 162 -4.60 2.45 9.61
N LEU A 163 -5.53 1.73 8.96
CA LEU A 163 -5.37 1.28 7.59
C LEU A 163 -5.21 2.44 6.60
N TRP A 164 -5.79 3.62 6.89
CA TRP A 164 -5.55 4.83 6.11
C TRP A 164 -4.07 5.21 6.09
N ALA A 165 -3.39 5.08 7.23
CA ALA A 165 -1.96 5.35 7.32
C ALA A 165 -1.13 4.28 6.62
N VAL A 166 -1.46 2.99 6.80
CA VAL A 166 -0.80 1.86 6.13
C VAL A 166 -0.92 1.96 4.61
N GLN A 167 -2.08 2.38 4.12
CA GLN A 167 -2.34 2.53 2.69
C GLN A 167 -1.81 3.82 2.08
N GLU A 168 -1.11 4.65 2.85
CA GLU A 168 -0.61 5.96 2.41
C GLU A 168 -1.76 6.86 1.89
N GLU A 169 -2.90 6.82 2.60
CA GLU A 169 -4.10 7.61 2.32
C GLU A 169 -4.56 8.42 3.54
N ASP A 170 -3.73 8.56 4.58
CA ASP A 170 -3.97 9.51 5.66
C ASP A 170 -3.53 10.91 5.20
N PRO A 171 -4.46 11.85 4.95
CA PRO A 171 -4.17 13.19 4.43
C PRO A 171 -3.35 14.08 5.37
N ARG A 172 -3.20 13.70 6.65
CA ARG A 172 -2.24 14.34 7.58
C ARG A 172 -0.79 14.01 7.22
N ARG A 173 -0.55 12.85 6.60
CA ARG A 173 0.78 12.34 6.27
C ARG A 173 1.12 12.62 4.81
N ILE A 174 0.19 12.30 3.91
CA ILE A 174 0.38 12.40 2.47
C ILE A 174 -0.88 12.96 1.82
N ARG A 175 -0.73 14.01 1.01
CA ARG A 175 -1.82 14.58 0.21
C ARG A 175 -1.60 14.27 -1.25
N TYR A 176 -2.65 13.86 -1.94
CA TYR A 176 -2.60 13.57 -3.37
C TYR A 176 -2.94 14.84 -4.15
N VAL A 177 -2.05 15.28 -5.03
CA VAL A 177 -2.28 16.44 -5.91
C VAL A 177 -2.67 15.92 -7.28
N THR A 178 -3.80 16.33 -7.85
CA THR A 178 -4.25 15.92 -9.20
C THR A 178 -3.44 16.55 -10.33
N ASP A 179 -3.69 16.14 -11.56
CA ASP A 179 -3.03 16.72 -12.74
C ASP A 179 -3.50 18.17 -13.00
N GLN A 180 -4.62 18.56 -12.39
CA GLN A 180 -5.16 19.93 -12.38
C GLN A 180 -4.61 20.77 -11.21
N ASN A 181 -3.62 20.25 -10.46
CA ASN A 181 -3.04 20.87 -9.28
C ASN A 181 -4.05 21.08 -8.12
N GLU A 182 -4.98 20.14 -7.94
CA GLU A 182 -5.94 20.15 -6.84
C GLU A 182 -5.52 19.14 -5.76
N GLU A 183 -5.54 19.53 -4.48
CA GLU A 183 -5.28 18.60 -3.38
C GLU A 183 -6.52 17.74 -3.07
N THR A 184 -6.29 16.44 -2.85
CA THR A 184 -7.30 15.47 -2.43
C THR A 184 -6.69 14.40 -1.51
N VAL A 185 -7.54 13.55 -0.91
CA VAL A 185 -7.13 12.53 0.06
C VAL A 185 -6.29 11.43 -0.60
N GLY A 186 -6.64 11.03 -1.82
CA GLY A 186 -5.98 9.96 -2.55
C GLY A 186 -6.54 9.77 -3.95
N LYS A 187 -5.95 8.86 -4.74
CA LYS A 187 -6.35 8.58 -6.12
C LYS A 187 -7.85 8.28 -6.27
N ARG A 188 -8.44 7.53 -5.33
CA ARG A 188 -9.88 7.20 -5.33
C ARG A 188 -10.81 8.37 -4.98
N PHE A 189 -10.25 9.56 -4.74
CA PHE A 189 -10.98 10.80 -4.46
C PHE A 189 -10.94 11.82 -5.60
N ILE A 190 -10.37 11.45 -6.75
CA ILE A 190 -10.36 12.31 -7.94
C ILE A 190 -11.80 12.59 -8.40
N GLY A 191 -12.08 13.86 -8.69
CA GLY A 191 -13.41 14.33 -9.11
C GLY A 191 -14.41 14.51 -7.97
N MET A 192 -14.00 14.30 -6.71
CA MET A 192 -14.81 14.61 -5.53
C MET A 192 -14.35 15.91 -4.88
N ALA A 193 -15.28 16.60 -4.23
CA ALA A 193 -14.95 17.79 -3.47
C ALA A 193 -13.93 17.44 -2.37
N PRO A 194 -12.87 18.25 -2.20
CA PRO A 194 -11.91 18.02 -1.13
C PRO A 194 -12.62 18.13 0.23
N PRO A 195 -12.13 17.42 1.26
CA PRO A 195 -12.65 17.58 2.60
C PRO A 195 -12.45 19.02 3.08
N SER A 196 -13.37 19.51 3.92
CA SER A 196 -13.27 20.83 4.53
C SER A 196 -12.01 20.97 5.39
N ASP A 197 -11.62 19.89 6.06
CA ASP A 197 -10.35 19.78 6.77
C ASP A 197 -9.72 18.41 6.49
N PHE A 198 -8.54 18.42 5.87
CA PHE A 198 -7.73 17.24 5.63
C PHE A 198 -7.32 16.57 6.94
N ASN A 199 -7.01 17.31 7.99
CA ASN A 199 -6.49 16.74 9.23
C ASN A 199 -7.55 15.98 10.03
N GLU A 200 -8.81 16.40 9.93
CA GLU A 200 -9.92 15.76 10.63
C GLU A 200 -10.63 14.70 9.79
N PHE A 201 -10.29 14.57 8.50
CA PHE A 201 -11.00 13.71 7.55
C PHE A 201 -11.23 12.28 8.05
N VAL A 202 -10.19 11.58 8.50
CA VAL A 202 -10.30 10.18 8.96
C VAL A 202 -11.19 10.08 10.20
N SER A 203 -11.00 10.97 11.16
CA SER A 203 -11.78 11.02 12.40
C SER A 203 -13.25 11.36 12.16
N ALA A 204 -13.53 12.33 11.27
CA ALA A 204 -14.88 12.70 10.87
C ALA A 204 -15.57 11.56 10.11
N GLN A 205 -14.85 10.88 9.21
CA GLN A 205 -15.37 9.75 8.44
C GLN A 205 -15.81 8.61 9.37
N ILE A 206 -14.96 8.19 10.31
CA ILE A 206 -15.33 7.09 11.22
C ILE A 206 -16.43 7.51 12.20
N ALA A 207 -16.41 8.74 12.72
CA ALA A 207 -17.47 9.25 13.60
C ALA A 207 -18.83 9.26 12.89
N GLY A 208 -18.86 9.66 11.62
CA GLY A 208 -20.06 9.58 10.78
C GLY A 208 -20.60 8.16 10.65
N LEU A 209 -19.74 7.20 10.30
CA LEU A 209 -20.13 5.78 10.15
C LEU A 209 -20.64 5.14 11.46
N ILE A 210 -20.08 5.54 12.61
CA ILE A 210 -20.55 5.08 13.93
C ILE A 210 -21.92 5.67 14.25
N THR A 211 -22.11 6.97 13.97
CA THR A 211 -23.37 7.69 14.21
C THR A 211 -24.51 7.14 13.36
N GLU A 212 -24.23 6.76 12.11
CA GLU A 212 -25.19 6.09 11.21
C GLU A 212 -25.68 4.74 11.74
N GLY A 213 -24.99 4.14 12.72
CA GLY A 213 -25.42 2.90 13.37
C GLY A 213 -25.23 1.64 12.51
N GLY A 214 -24.44 1.71 11.45
CA GLY A 214 -24.11 0.56 10.60
C GLY A 214 -23.08 -0.39 11.23
N GLU A 215 -22.48 -1.26 10.41
CA GLU A 215 -21.53 -2.29 10.85
C GLU A 215 -20.35 -1.78 11.69
N CYS A 216 -19.94 -0.52 11.51
CA CYS A 216 -18.77 0.06 12.19
C CYS A 216 -19.00 0.33 13.68
N ARG A 217 -20.25 0.55 14.12
CA ARG A 217 -20.56 0.97 15.51
C ARG A 217 -20.14 -0.05 16.58
N GLY A 218 -20.07 -1.33 16.24
CA GLY A 218 -19.67 -2.41 17.14
C GLY A 218 -18.62 -3.34 16.53
N CYS A 219 -17.86 -2.87 15.54
CA CYS A 219 -16.85 -3.69 14.88
C CYS A 219 -15.59 -3.80 15.76
N GLU A 220 -15.12 -5.02 16.00
CA GLU A 220 -13.88 -5.26 16.77
C GLU A 220 -12.62 -4.66 16.12
N PHE A 221 -12.65 -4.45 14.80
CA PHE A 221 -11.53 -3.87 14.03
C PHE A 221 -11.72 -2.39 13.70
N VAL A 222 -12.62 -1.70 14.39
CA VAL A 222 -12.96 -0.30 14.07
C VAL A 222 -11.73 0.61 14.17
N ASP A 223 -10.87 0.40 15.17
CA ASP A 223 -9.67 1.20 15.36
C ASP A 223 -8.66 0.99 14.24
N SER A 224 -8.45 -0.27 13.84
CA SER A 224 -7.50 -0.62 12.79
C SER A 224 -7.98 -0.27 11.39
N CYS A 225 -9.26 -0.50 11.09
CA CYS A 225 -9.85 -0.22 9.78
C CYS A 225 -10.17 1.28 9.61
N SER A 226 -10.63 1.93 10.69
CA SER A 226 -11.12 3.32 10.72
C SER A 226 -12.06 3.65 9.55
N GLY A 227 -12.90 2.70 9.13
CA GLY A 227 -13.86 2.89 8.04
C GLY A 227 -13.26 2.90 6.63
N TYR A 228 -11.99 2.51 6.44
CA TYR A 228 -11.29 2.52 5.14
C TYR A 228 -12.07 1.79 4.04
N PHE A 229 -12.63 0.61 4.35
CA PHE A 229 -13.43 -0.21 3.42
C PHE A 229 -14.86 0.30 3.20
N LYS A 230 -15.33 1.30 3.96
CA LYS A 230 -16.66 1.90 3.80
C LYS A 230 -16.67 3.08 2.82
N TRP A 231 -15.58 3.25 2.07
CA TRP A 231 -15.46 4.24 1.00
C TRP A 231 -15.15 3.58 -0.35
N PRO A 232 -15.78 4.02 -1.46
CA PRO A 232 -16.80 5.07 -1.54
C PRO A 232 -18.20 4.61 -1.09
N ALA A 233 -18.53 3.31 -1.22
CA ALA A 233 -19.87 2.82 -0.89
C ALA A 233 -20.01 2.52 0.62
N ARG A 234 -20.75 3.35 1.36
CA ARG A 234 -20.96 3.16 2.81
C ARG A 234 -21.71 1.87 3.18
N ASN A 235 -22.50 1.33 2.26
CA ASN A 235 -23.23 0.08 2.43
C ASN A 235 -22.41 -1.18 2.05
N TYR A 236 -21.12 -1.05 1.70
CA TYR A 236 -20.25 -2.19 1.39
C TYR A 236 -20.20 -3.18 2.56
N ARG A 237 -20.46 -4.46 2.31
CA ARG A 237 -20.47 -5.49 3.35
C ARG A 237 -19.06 -5.93 3.72
N CYS A 238 -18.71 -5.82 5.00
CA CYS A 238 -17.33 -6.10 5.46
C CYS A 238 -17.07 -7.58 5.82
N ASP A 239 -17.92 -8.52 5.42
CA ASP A 239 -17.84 -9.93 5.83
C ASP A 239 -16.46 -10.56 5.52
N THR A 240 -16.00 -10.47 4.27
CA THR A 240 -14.69 -10.98 3.83
C THR A 240 -13.53 -10.28 4.54
N VAL A 241 -13.63 -8.96 4.70
CA VAL A 241 -12.60 -8.15 5.36
C VAL A 241 -12.47 -8.53 6.84
N LYS A 242 -13.59 -8.76 7.53
CA LYS A 242 -13.60 -9.22 8.93
C LYS A 242 -13.01 -10.61 9.09
N VAL A 243 -13.22 -11.52 8.12
CA VAL A 243 -12.55 -12.83 8.12
C VAL A 243 -11.04 -12.64 8.00
N LEU A 244 -10.59 -11.86 7.02
CA LEU A 244 -9.17 -11.57 6.81
C LEU A 244 -8.50 -10.98 8.07
N PHE A 245 -9.11 -9.98 8.69
CA PHE A 245 -8.55 -9.33 9.88
C PHE A 245 -8.48 -10.29 11.07
N ARG A 246 -9.50 -11.14 11.27
CA ARG A 246 -9.46 -12.20 12.30
C ARG A 246 -8.31 -13.17 12.04
N THR A 247 -8.14 -13.64 10.81
CA THR A 247 -7.03 -14.54 10.45
C THR A 247 -5.67 -13.92 10.77
N LEU A 248 -5.45 -12.64 10.42
CA LEU A 248 -4.21 -11.94 10.74
C LEU A 248 -4.01 -11.80 12.26
N ALA A 249 -5.05 -11.44 13.00
CA ALA A 249 -4.99 -11.26 14.45
C ALA A 249 -4.76 -12.59 15.20
N GLU A 250 -5.39 -13.67 14.75
CA GLU A 250 -5.21 -15.02 15.29
C GLU A 250 -3.78 -15.52 15.07
N ALA A 251 -3.26 -15.42 13.84
CA ALA A 251 -1.88 -15.79 13.53
C ALA A 251 -0.86 -14.97 14.34
N ALA A 252 -1.12 -13.67 14.52
CA ALA A 252 -0.26 -12.80 15.33
C ALA A 252 -0.28 -13.19 16.82
N ARG A 253 -1.43 -13.59 17.35
CA ARG A 253 -1.57 -14.08 18.73
C ARG A 253 -0.86 -15.42 18.93
N GLU A 254 -0.99 -16.34 17.96
CA GLU A 254 -0.29 -17.63 17.97
C GLU A 254 1.22 -17.44 18.00
N LEU A 255 1.77 -16.66 17.05
CA LEU A 255 3.22 -16.37 17.01
C LEU A 255 3.73 -15.75 18.32
N ARG A 256 2.95 -14.84 18.93
CA ARG A 256 3.34 -14.24 20.22
C ARG A 256 3.36 -15.28 21.34
N SER A 257 2.40 -16.21 21.33
CA SER A 257 2.30 -17.26 22.34
C SER A 257 3.48 -18.24 22.20
N ASP A 258 3.84 -18.58 20.97
CA ASP A 258 4.99 -19.45 20.66
C ASP A 258 6.31 -18.80 21.10
N LEU A 259 6.52 -17.53 20.76
CA LEU A 259 7.72 -16.79 21.17
C LEU A 259 7.83 -16.61 22.69
N ALA A 260 6.71 -16.46 23.40
CA ALA A 260 6.69 -16.40 24.86
C ALA A 260 6.94 -17.77 25.52
N ALA A 261 6.56 -18.86 24.85
CA ALA A 261 6.81 -20.23 25.30
C ALA A 261 8.23 -20.71 24.99
N CYS A 262 8.93 -20.08 24.04
CA CYS A 262 10.34 -20.35 23.79
C CYS A 262 11.19 -19.97 25.03
N PRO A 263 11.97 -20.92 25.59
CA PRO A 263 12.88 -20.59 26.68
C PRO A 263 13.88 -19.53 26.20
N THR A 264 14.03 -18.46 26.97
CA THR A 264 15.16 -17.54 26.83
C THR A 264 16.41 -18.30 27.26
N ASN A 265 17.07 -18.98 26.32
CA ASN A 265 18.40 -19.51 26.60
C ASN A 265 19.34 -18.33 26.86
N GLY A 266 19.52 -18.03 28.15
CA GLY A 266 20.58 -17.16 28.62
C GLY A 266 21.95 -17.74 28.25
N THR A 267 22.90 -16.82 28.07
CA THR A 267 24.35 -17.02 28.06
C THR A 267 24.97 -17.87 26.94
N GLY A 268 25.40 -17.18 25.88
CA GLY A 268 26.62 -17.53 25.15
C GLY A 268 27.77 -16.64 25.62
N ALA A 269 28.24 -16.84 26.84
CA ALA A 269 29.58 -16.42 27.25
C ALA A 269 30.51 -17.62 27.04
N ALA A 270 31.37 -17.54 26.03
CA ALA A 270 32.69 -18.17 25.93
C ALA A 270 33.43 -17.54 24.74
#